data_AF-A0A4P8GDS6-F1
#
_entry.id   AF-A0A4P8GDS6-F1
#
_cell.length_a   1.000
_cell.length_b   1.000
_cell.length_c   1.000
_cell.angle_alpha   90.00
_cell.angle_beta   90.00
_cell.angle_gamma   90.00
#
_symmetry.space_group_name_H-M   'P 1'
#
loop_
_entity.id
_entity.type
_entity.pdbx_description
1 polymer ?
#
loop_
_entity_poly.entity_id
_entity_poly.type
_entity_poly.pdbx_seq_one_letter_code
_entity_poly.pdbx_strand_id
1 'polypeptide(L)'
;MKLRIEFPKDIRTGYLLRQERIPCLCKVSKEFEISFSDTIPESSGVVLEWNRKELELRAIAGGGGRYTHYGNGLITLKDVGADTYQIIDLEIFYARFGWCVVLKDGEYAPPGDFWDEE
;
A
#
# COMPACT_ATOMS: atom_id res chain seq x y z
N MET A 1 -10.28 4.72 0.20
CA MET A 1 -9.28 4.20 -0.75
C MET A 1 -9.43 2.68 -0.81
N LYS A 2 -9.45 2.09 -2.01
CA LYS A 2 -9.76 0.66 -2.19
C LYS A 2 -8.71 -0.03 -3.02
N LEU A 3 -8.37 -1.27 -2.68
CA LEU A 3 -7.53 -2.14 -3.48
C LEU A 3 -8.41 -3.11 -4.27
N ARG A 4 -8.30 -3.09 -5.60
CA ARG A 4 -8.92 -4.10 -6.47
C ARG A 4 -7.88 -5.15 -6.83
N ILE A 5 -8.10 -6.38 -6.39
CA ILE A 5 -7.15 -7.49 -6.48
C ILE A 5 -7.89 -8.83 -6.44
N GLU A 6 -7.52 -9.75 -7.33
CA GLU A 6 -8.00 -11.13 -7.28
C GLU A 6 -6.97 -11.97 -6.51
N PHE A 7 -7.34 -12.42 -5.32
CA PHE A 7 -6.49 -13.30 -4.52
C PHE A 7 -6.78 -14.79 -4.81
N PRO A 8 -5.77 -15.68 -4.73
CA PRO A 8 -5.97 -17.12 -4.82
C PRO A 8 -6.97 -17.62 -3.76
N LYS A 9 -7.97 -18.38 -4.19
CA LYS A 9 -9.03 -18.92 -3.33
C LYS A 9 -8.56 -20.16 -2.56
N ASP A 10 -7.56 -19.97 -1.71
CA ASP A 10 -7.02 -21.01 -0.83
C ASP A 10 -7.01 -20.61 0.65
N ILE A 11 -6.82 -21.59 1.52
CA ILE A 11 -6.90 -21.39 2.98
C ILE A 11 -5.80 -20.46 3.52
N ARG A 12 -4.63 -20.42 2.87
CA ARG A 12 -3.49 -19.59 3.29
C ARG A 12 -3.80 -18.13 3.03
N THR A 13 -4.32 -17.82 1.84
CA THR A 13 -4.87 -16.49 1.54
C THR A 13 -5.95 -16.11 2.55
N GLY A 14 -6.83 -17.05 2.89
CA GLY A 14 -7.86 -16.83 3.91
C GLY A 14 -7.30 -16.47 5.29
N TYR A 15 -6.15 -17.03 5.69
CA TYR A 15 -5.45 -16.65 6.92
C TYR A 15 -4.74 -15.29 6.79
N LEU A 16 -4.10 -15.03 5.64
CA LEU A 16 -3.41 -13.78 5.34
C LEU A 16 -4.35 -12.58 5.45
N LEU A 17 -5.52 -12.65 4.81
CA LEU A 17 -6.52 -11.57 4.77
C LEU A 17 -7.20 -11.29 6.13
N ARG A 18 -6.97 -12.13 7.14
CA ARG A 18 -7.44 -11.89 8.52
C ARG A 18 -6.41 -11.18 9.39
N GLN A 19 -5.18 -11.06 8.92
CA GLN A 19 -4.12 -10.37 9.67
C GLN A 19 -4.19 -8.86 9.45
N GLU A 20 -3.73 -8.13 10.45
CA GLU A 20 -3.35 -6.74 10.29
C GLU A 20 -1.89 -6.65 9.86
N ARG A 21 -1.50 -5.53 9.24
CA ARG A 21 -0.11 -5.26 8.82
C ARG A 21 0.45 -6.39 7.93
N ILE A 22 -0.32 -6.80 6.93
CA ILE A 22 0.08 -7.80 5.93
C ILE A 22 1.27 -7.25 5.14
N PRO A 23 2.36 -8.00 4.95
CA PRO A 23 3.46 -7.59 4.10
C PRO A 23 3.00 -7.38 2.65
N CYS A 24 3.38 -6.25 2.07
CA CYS A 24 3.12 -5.97 0.66
C CYS A 24 4.28 -5.19 0.04
N LEU A 25 4.23 -5.04 -1.28
CA LEU A 25 5.12 -4.17 -2.02
C LEU A 25 4.29 -3.09 -2.72
N CYS A 26 4.55 -1.83 -2.37
CA CYS A 26 3.91 -0.67 -2.98
C CYS A 26 4.73 -0.19 -4.18
N LYS A 27 4.08 -0.04 -5.33
CA LYS A 27 4.69 0.46 -6.57
C LYS A 27 3.82 1.55 -7.15
N VAL A 28 4.36 2.76 -7.30
CA VAL A 28 3.60 3.93 -7.73
C VAL A 28 4.26 4.53 -8.96
N SER A 29 3.53 4.54 -10.07
CA SER A 29 3.91 5.24 -11.30
C SER A 29 2.73 6.10 -11.76
N LYS A 30 2.13 5.79 -12.92
CA LYS A 30 0.81 6.30 -13.32
C LYS A 30 -0.31 5.70 -12.46
N GLU A 31 -0.15 4.43 -12.10
CA GLU A 31 -1.05 3.70 -11.21
C GLU A 31 -0.35 3.44 -9.87
N PHE A 32 -1.15 3.19 -8.85
CA PHE A 32 -0.68 2.71 -7.56
C PHE A 32 -1.00 1.22 -7.48
N GLU A 33 0.02 0.39 -7.64
CA GLU A 33 -0.05 -1.05 -7.57
C GLU A 33 0.43 -1.55 -6.21
N ILE A 34 -0.21 -2.62 -5.71
CA ILE A 34 0.21 -3.34 -4.51
C ILE A 34 0.36 -4.82 -4.86
N SER A 35 1.48 -5.40 -4.46
CA SER A 35 1.80 -6.81 -4.68
C SER A 35 2.01 -7.56 -3.37
N PHE A 36 1.62 -8.83 -3.33
CA PHE A 36 1.75 -9.72 -2.17
C PHE A 36 2.53 -10.97 -2.60
N SER A 37 3.74 -11.14 -2.05
CA SER A 37 4.59 -12.32 -2.30
C SER A 37 4.21 -13.53 -1.45
N ASP A 38 3.47 -13.32 -0.35
CA ASP A 38 3.03 -14.40 0.54
C ASP A 38 1.88 -15.24 -0.04
N THR A 39 1.28 -14.81 -1.15
CA THR A 39 0.26 -15.59 -1.88
C THR A 39 0.93 -16.46 -2.95
N ILE A 40 0.35 -17.63 -3.23
CA ILE A 40 0.84 -18.52 -4.29
C ILE A 40 -0.32 -18.88 -5.24
N PRO A 41 -0.32 -18.39 -6.49
CA PRO A 41 0.67 -17.48 -7.10
C PRO A 41 0.70 -16.08 -6.46
N GLU A 42 1.76 -15.31 -6.73
CA GLU A 42 1.84 -13.91 -6.27
C GLU A 42 0.65 -13.11 -6.78
N SER A 43 0.06 -12.30 -5.90
CA SER A 43 -1.12 -11.50 -6.22
C SER A 43 -0.70 -10.05 -6.39
N SER A 44 -1.27 -9.37 -7.38
CA SER A 44 -1.07 -7.93 -7.57
C SER A 44 -2.38 -7.27 -7.94
N GLY A 45 -2.59 -6.07 -7.42
CA GLY A 45 -3.79 -5.29 -7.66
C GLY A 45 -3.50 -3.80 -7.76
N VAL A 46 -4.54 -3.05 -8.08
CA VAL A 46 -4.48 -1.59 -8.23
C VAL A 46 -5.31 -0.90 -7.17
N VAL A 47 -4.75 0.16 -6.62
CA VAL A 47 -5.43 1.05 -5.69
C VAL A 47 -6.28 2.02 -6.50
N LEU A 48 -7.55 2.12 -6.11
CA LEU A 48 -8.56 3.01 -6.66
C LEU A 48 -8.78 4.17 -5.70
N GLU A 49 -9.28 5.29 -6.24
CA GLU A 49 -9.67 6.48 -5.46
C GLU A 49 -8.52 7.10 -4.64
N TRP A 50 -7.27 6.90 -5.07
CA TRP A 50 -6.10 7.54 -4.45
C TRP A 50 -5.78 8.88 -5.14
N ASN A 51 -5.26 9.82 -4.35
CA ASN A 51 -4.76 11.09 -4.82
C ASN A 51 -3.23 11.09 -4.76
N ARG A 52 -2.59 11.32 -5.91
CA ARG A 52 -1.14 11.36 -6.02
C ARG A 52 -0.50 12.45 -5.15
N LYS A 53 -1.10 13.64 -5.10
CA LYS A 53 -0.56 14.75 -4.30
C LYS A 53 -0.60 14.42 -2.81
N GLU A 54 -1.68 13.82 -2.33
CA GLU A 54 -1.78 13.38 -0.94
C GLU A 54 -0.77 12.29 -0.62
N LEU A 55 -0.55 11.36 -1.54
CA LEU A 55 0.44 10.30 -1.35
C LEU A 55 1.86 10.88 -1.22
N GLU A 56 2.25 11.81 -2.09
CA GLU A 56 3.59 12.41 -2.12
C GLU A 56 3.94 13.23 -0.86
N LEU A 57 2.93 13.62 -0.05
CA LEU A 57 3.14 14.23 1.27
C LEU A 57 3.50 13.20 2.36
N ARG A 58 3.31 11.91 2.10
CA ARG A 58 3.42 10.78 3.06
C ARG A 58 4.40 9.70 2.62
N ALA A 59 4.74 9.71 1.34
CA ALA A 59 5.56 8.74 0.67
C ALA A 59 6.63 9.50 -0.12
N ILE A 60 7.90 9.19 0.14
CA ILE A 60 9.01 9.86 -0.52
C ILE A 60 9.16 9.28 -1.93
N ALA A 61 9.12 10.15 -2.93
CA ALA A 61 9.44 9.78 -4.29
C ALA A 61 10.92 9.40 -4.40
N GLY A 62 11.20 8.22 -4.96
CA GLY A 62 12.56 7.80 -5.30
C GLY A 62 13.08 8.58 -6.52
N GLY A 63 14.40 8.73 -6.60
CA GLY A 63 15.07 9.29 -7.78
C GLY A 63 15.37 8.23 -8.83
N GLY A 64 14.71 8.32 -10.00
CA GLY A 64 15.00 7.51 -11.19
C GLY A 64 14.38 6.10 -11.20
N GLY A 65 13.99 5.61 -12.39
CA GLY A 65 13.38 4.29 -12.60
C GLY A 65 11.95 4.35 -13.15
N ARG A 66 11.31 3.19 -13.32
CA ARG A 66 9.92 3.08 -13.83
C ARG A 66 8.87 3.57 -12.83
N TYR A 67 9.16 3.46 -11.54
CA TYR A 67 8.25 3.83 -10.46
C TYR A 67 8.79 5.05 -9.70
N THR A 68 7.89 5.98 -9.43
CA THR A 68 8.15 7.13 -8.56
C THR A 68 8.22 6.76 -7.10
N HIS A 69 7.49 5.71 -6.68
CA HIS A 69 7.62 5.16 -5.33
C HIS A 69 7.70 3.64 -5.45
N TYR A 70 8.65 3.04 -4.76
CA TYR A 70 8.86 1.60 -4.72
C TYR A 70 9.35 1.23 -3.32
N GLY A 71 8.52 0.56 -2.53
CA GLY A 71 8.86 0.30 -1.13
C GLY A 71 8.05 -0.84 -0.55
N ASN A 72 8.66 -1.56 0.38
CA ASN A 72 7.97 -2.55 1.20
C ASN A 72 6.94 -1.82 2.05
N GLY A 73 5.75 -2.42 2.16
CA GLY A 73 4.64 -1.86 2.90
C GLY A 73 4.05 -2.87 3.89
N LEU A 74 3.28 -2.34 4.83
CA LEU A 74 2.40 -3.10 5.70
C LEU A 74 1.00 -2.58 5.50
N ILE A 75 0.08 -3.47 5.14
CA ILE A 75 -1.28 -3.10 4.77
C ILE A 75 -2.30 -3.89 5.58
N THR A 76 -3.34 -3.21 6.05
CA THR A 76 -4.52 -3.85 6.65
C THR A 76 -5.70 -3.70 5.69
N LEU A 77 -6.34 -4.82 5.35
CA LEU A 77 -7.43 -4.89 4.39
C LEU A 77 -8.74 -5.30 5.07
N LYS A 78 -9.84 -4.73 4.60
CA LYS A 78 -11.20 -5.18 4.93
C LYS A 78 -11.94 -5.52 3.64
N ASP A 79 -12.41 -6.75 3.54
CA ASP A 79 -13.21 -7.20 2.39
C ASP A 79 -14.50 -6.37 2.28
N VAL A 80 -14.77 -5.86 1.07
CA VAL A 80 -16.02 -5.15 0.73
C VAL A 80 -16.73 -5.77 -0.48
N GLY A 81 -16.27 -6.93 -0.95
CA GLY A 81 -16.85 -7.72 -2.04
C GLY A 81 -16.27 -7.42 -3.43
N ALA A 82 -16.59 -8.29 -4.39
CA ALA A 82 -16.21 -8.17 -5.80
C ALA A 82 -14.71 -7.89 -6.02
N ASP A 83 -13.86 -8.71 -5.39
CA ASP A 83 -12.39 -8.62 -5.49
C ASP A 83 -11.85 -7.23 -5.12
N THR A 84 -12.57 -6.54 -4.22
CA THR A 84 -12.26 -5.20 -3.76
C THR A 84 -12.18 -5.19 -2.24
N TYR A 85 -11.14 -4.55 -1.74
CA TYR A 85 -10.83 -4.45 -0.33
C TYR A 85 -10.68 -2.98 0.04
N GLN A 86 -11.31 -2.55 1.12
CA GLN A 86 -11.00 -1.26 1.71
C GLN A 86 -9.61 -1.35 2.36
N ILE A 87 -8.75 -0.38 2.06
CA ILE A 87 -7.47 -0.22 2.76
C ILE A 87 -7.76 0.53 4.06
N ILE A 88 -7.49 -0.11 5.20
CA ILE A 88 -7.69 0.48 6.53
C ILE A 88 -6.42 1.18 6.98
N ASP A 89 -5.30 0.48 6.96
CA ASP A 89 -4.00 1.04 7.30
C ASP A 89 -3.00 0.73 6.18
N LEU A 90 -2.08 1.66 5.95
CA LEU A 90 -0.96 1.47 5.04
C LEU A 90 0.27 2.19 5.59
N GLU A 91 1.36 1.47 5.76
CA GLU A 91 2.69 2.00 6.04
C GLU A 91 3.64 1.65 4.89
N ILE A 92 4.58 2.53 4.56
CA ILE A 92 5.66 2.25 3.59
C ILE A 92 7.01 2.45 4.28
N PHE A 93 7.90 1.49 4.12
CA PHE A 93 9.23 1.54 4.69
C PHE A 93 10.20 2.33 3.81
N TYR A 94 10.91 3.28 4.44
CA TYR A 94 12.00 4.02 3.85
C TYR A 94 13.24 3.88 4.74
N ALA A 95 14.40 3.56 4.15
CA ALA A 95 15.63 3.31 4.92
C ALA A 95 16.06 4.48 5.82
N ARG A 96 15.71 5.72 5.46
CA ARG A 96 16.02 6.93 6.24
C ARG A 96 14.99 7.27 7.32
N PHE A 97 13.75 6.83 7.17
CA PHE A 97 12.62 7.29 7.99
C PHE A 97 11.87 6.15 8.70
N GLY A 98 12.22 4.89 8.41
CA GLY A 98 11.49 3.73 8.91
C GLY A 98 10.12 3.59 8.26
N TRP A 99 9.14 3.12 9.03
CA TRP A 99 7.76 2.94 8.58
C TRP A 99 7.03 4.28 8.60
N CYS A 100 6.68 4.76 7.41
CA CYS A 100 5.94 6.00 7.21
C CYS A 100 4.46 5.68 7.02
N VAL A 101 3.60 6.26 7.85
CA VAL A 101 2.16 6.01 7.79
C VAL A 101 1.56 6.80 6.63
N VAL A 102 0.94 6.10 5.68
CA VAL A 102 0.27 6.68 4.52
C VAL A 102 -1.24 6.76 4.77
N LEU A 103 -1.82 5.66 5.26
CA LEU A 103 -3.22 5.59 5.65
C LEU A 103 -3.35 5.12 7.09
N LYS A 104 -4.28 5.72 7.81
CA LYS A 104 -4.72 5.31 9.14
C LYS A 104 -6.24 5.36 9.19
N ASP A 105 -6.85 4.27 9.65
CA ASP A 105 -8.32 4.15 9.80
C ASP A 105 -9.13 4.48 8.52
N GLY A 106 -8.54 4.19 7.35
CA GLY A 106 -9.14 4.39 6.03
C GLY A 106 -8.95 5.79 5.44
N GLU A 107 -8.31 6.70 6.17
CA GLU A 107 -8.03 8.09 5.76
C GLU A 107 -6.53 8.33 5.62
N TYR A 108 -6.16 9.35 4.83
CA TYR A 108 -4.78 9.80 4.77
C TYR A 108 -4.33 10.27 6.15
N ALA A 109 -3.19 9.74 6.62
CA ALA A 109 -2.57 10.17 7.88
C ALA A 109 -2.18 11.66 7.81
N PRO A 110 -1.65 12.31 8.85
CA PRO A 110 -0.99 13.60 8.67
C PRO A 110 0.18 13.50 7.65
N PRO A 111 0.53 14.59 6.92
CA PRO A 111 1.77 14.66 6.16
C PRO A 111 2.97 14.26 7.03
N GLY A 112 3.98 13.61 6.42
CA GLY A 112 5.20 13.26 7.13
C GLY A 112 6.23 14.39 7.08
N ASP A 113 7.07 14.47 8.11
CA ASP A 113 8.18 15.41 8.22
C ASP A 113 9.38 14.95 7.36
N PHE A 114 9.20 14.91 6.05
CA PHE A 114 10.25 14.47 5.10
C PHE A 114 11.10 15.61 4.55
N TRP A 115 10.54 16.81 4.58
CA TRP A 115 11.12 18.00 4.00
C TRP A 115 11.34 18.96 5.16
N ASP A 116 12.60 19.14 5.55
CA ASP A 116 12.94 20.29 6.39
C ASP A 116 12.48 21.55 5.63
N GLU A 117 11.75 22.45 6.30
CA GLU A 117 11.49 23.79 5.78
C GLU A 117 12.85 24.50 5.65
N GLU A 118 13.39 24.52 4.43
CA GLU A 118 14.59 25.30 4.10
C GLU A 118 14.29 26.80 3.98
#